data_AF-A0A6I6S9M0-F1
#
_entry.id   AF-A0A6I6S9M0-F1
#
_cell.length_a   1.000
_cell.length_b   1.000
_cell.length_c   1.000
_cell.angle_alpha   90.00
_cell.angle_beta   90.00
_cell.angle_gamma   90.00
#
_symmetry.space_group_name_H-M   'P 1'
#
loop_
_entity.id
_entity.type
_entity.pdbx_description
1 polymer ?
#
loop_
_entity_poly.entity_id
_entity_poly.type
_entity_poly.pdbx_seq_one_letter_code
_entity_poly.pdbx_strand_id
1 'polypeptide(L)'
;MDESRLADSLAEAGLKYLGMIDSTARLIPPALAGFANSCPAEGVADVEYLMSDDPQFLEKVNSGWYRLSREGGLFPSGDPEFLLAVNCAEPDEPRVWRWARISLSDQWDIAGTGAATGVLGNGSGLPAFVMLSLDGNTIVRAQQGEKSTEFVLVREPHHVQFFRQLAVQMSRWPDTTELTKAAIERWLTATAE
;
A
#
# COMPACT_ATOMS: atom_id res chain seq x y z
N MET A 1 15.19 6.31 6.31
CA MET A 1 15.63 4.95 5.83
C MET A 1 16.24 5.11 4.47
N ASP A 2 17.49 4.71 4.27
CA ASP A 2 18.12 4.76 2.94
C ASP A 2 17.59 3.65 1.99
N GLU A 3 17.75 3.87 0.69
CA GLU A 3 17.23 2.97 -0.35
C GLU A 3 17.95 1.62 -0.41
N SER A 4 19.22 1.54 0.01
CA SER A 4 19.97 0.28 0.03
C SER A 4 19.39 -0.66 1.08
N ARG A 5 19.18 -0.15 2.29
CA ARG A 5 18.58 -0.90 3.39
C ARG A 5 17.14 -1.31 3.05
N LEU A 6 16.39 -0.44 2.40
CA LEU A 6 15.05 -0.78 1.89
C LEU A 6 15.14 -1.94 0.89
N ALA A 7 16.05 -1.87 -0.09
CA ALA A 7 16.22 -2.92 -1.08
C ALA A 7 16.62 -4.26 -0.45
N ASP A 8 17.52 -4.25 0.52
CA ASP A 8 17.95 -5.45 1.25
C ASP A 8 16.79 -6.08 2.03
N SER A 9 16.03 -5.27 2.80
CA SER A 9 14.86 -5.73 3.53
C SER A 9 13.76 -6.29 2.62
N LEU A 10 13.54 -5.69 1.46
CA LEU A 10 12.58 -6.19 0.48
C LEU A 10 13.05 -7.51 -0.15
N ALA A 11 14.35 -7.63 -0.44
CA ALA A 11 14.92 -8.82 -1.04
C ALA A 11 14.78 -10.05 -0.15
N GLU A 12 14.88 -9.90 1.19
CA GLU A 12 14.63 -10.98 2.15
C GLU A 12 13.24 -11.60 2.00
N ALA A 13 12.26 -10.80 1.60
CA ALA A 13 10.87 -11.21 1.42
C ALA A 13 10.54 -11.63 -0.02
N GLY A 14 11.52 -11.65 -0.93
CA GLY A 14 11.32 -11.95 -2.35
C GLY A 14 10.82 -10.78 -3.18
N LEU A 15 10.97 -9.54 -2.69
CA LEU A 15 10.56 -8.32 -3.37
C LEU A 15 11.77 -7.60 -3.94
N LYS A 16 11.81 -7.41 -5.26
CA LYS A 16 12.87 -6.67 -5.93
C LYS A 16 12.51 -5.19 -5.99
N TYR A 17 13.31 -4.35 -5.35
CA TYR A 17 13.21 -2.90 -5.46
C TYR A 17 13.67 -2.41 -6.84
N LEU A 18 12.84 -1.59 -7.50
CA LEU A 18 13.08 -1.04 -8.84
C LEU A 18 13.25 0.48 -8.86
N GLY A 19 13.21 1.13 -7.70
CA GLY A 19 13.41 2.58 -7.56
C GLY A 19 12.20 3.33 -7.00
N MET A 20 12.44 4.55 -6.51
CA MET A 20 11.39 5.45 -6.07
C MET A 20 10.66 6.05 -7.25
N ILE A 21 9.34 6.16 -7.13
CA ILE A 21 8.53 6.91 -8.10
C ILE A 21 8.82 8.40 -7.97
N ASP A 22 8.84 9.06 -9.13
CA ASP A 22 8.96 10.50 -9.25
C ASP A 22 7.84 11.19 -8.46
N SER A 23 8.19 12.20 -7.65
CA SER A 23 7.22 12.89 -6.82
C SER A 23 6.15 13.63 -7.63
N THR A 24 6.42 13.95 -8.90
CA THR A 24 5.47 14.61 -9.81
C THR A 24 4.45 13.65 -10.43
N ALA A 25 4.57 12.34 -10.22
CA ALA A 25 3.59 11.37 -10.69
C ALA A 25 2.17 11.72 -10.22
N ARG A 26 1.18 11.54 -11.10
CA ARG A 26 -0.23 11.89 -10.87
C ARG A 26 -1.01 10.73 -10.20
N LEU A 27 -0.37 10.07 -9.25
CA LEU A 27 -0.93 8.93 -8.52
C LEU A 27 -1.57 9.40 -7.20
N ILE A 28 -2.48 8.60 -6.65
CA ILE A 28 -2.98 8.85 -5.30
C ILE A 28 -1.81 8.88 -4.31
N PRO A 29 -1.70 9.90 -3.44
CA PRO A 29 -0.61 9.96 -2.46
C PRO A 29 -0.65 8.76 -1.50
N PRO A 30 0.49 8.15 -1.12
CA PRO A 30 0.48 6.95 -0.26
C PRO A 30 -0.19 7.19 1.10
N ALA A 31 0.01 8.38 1.68
CA ALA A 31 -0.62 8.77 2.93
C ALA A 31 -2.17 8.81 2.83
N LEU A 32 -2.71 9.18 1.67
CA LEU A 32 -4.15 9.18 1.42
C LEU A 32 -4.65 7.75 1.13
N ALA A 33 -3.93 6.99 0.31
CA ALA A 33 -4.25 5.58 0.03
C ALA A 33 -4.25 4.70 1.29
N GLY A 34 -3.47 5.07 2.31
CA GLY A 34 -3.46 4.41 3.62
C GLY A 34 -4.79 4.43 4.37
N PHE A 35 -5.74 5.29 3.97
CA PHE A 35 -7.10 5.30 4.50
C PHE A 35 -8.06 4.36 3.78
N ALA A 36 -7.59 3.45 2.92
CA ALA A 36 -8.45 2.52 2.19
C ALA A 36 -9.38 1.70 3.09
N ASN A 37 -8.95 1.31 4.29
CA ASN A 37 -9.80 0.61 5.27
C ASN A 37 -10.86 1.49 5.95
N SER A 38 -10.76 2.81 5.81
CA SER A 38 -11.77 3.76 6.25
C SER A 38 -12.76 4.10 5.13
N CYS A 39 -12.55 3.55 3.93
CA CYS A 39 -13.47 3.72 2.81
C CYS A 39 -14.81 3.04 3.13
N PRO A 40 -15.95 3.71 2.92
CA PRO A 40 -17.26 3.08 3.00
C PRO A 40 -17.36 1.87 2.08
N ALA A 41 -18.22 0.91 2.45
CA ALA A 41 -18.38 -0.36 1.74
C ALA A 41 -18.70 -0.16 0.25
N GLU A 42 -19.42 0.91 -0.13
CA GLU A 42 -19.76 1.21 -1.52
C GLU A 42 -18.54 1.58 -2.39
N GLY A 43 -17.45 2.03 -1.76
CA GLY A 43 -16.19 2.33 -2.44
C GLY A 43 -15.16 1.20 -2.35
N VAL A 44 -15.48 0.12 -1.65
CA VAL A 44 -14.61 -1.05 -1.48
C VAL A 44 -15.05 -2.13 -2.46
N ALA A 45 -14.10 -2.64 -3.24
CA ALA A 45 -14.39 -3.67 -4.23
C ALA A 45 -14.39 -5.08 -3.62
N ASP A 46 -13.50 -5.33 -2.66
CA ASP A 46 -13.44 -6.61 -1.95
C ASP A 46 -12.72 -6.45 -0.59
N VAL A 47 -13.05 -7.32 0.36
CA VAL A 47 -12.42 -7.40 1.68
C VAL A 47 -12.21 -8.85 2.08
N GLU A 48 -11.00 -9.17 2.54
CA GLU A 48 -10.66 -10.48 3.07
C GLU A 48 -10.26 -10.37 4.54
N TYR A 49 -10.85 -11.22 5.38
CA TYR A 49 -10.57 -11.32 6.80
C TYR A 49 -9.97 -12.69 7.12
N LEU A 50 -8.79 -12.71 7.73
CA LEU A 50 -8.08 -13.94 8.08
C LEU A 50 -7.81 -13.97 9.57
N MET A 51 -8.31 -14.99 10.25
CA MET A 51 -8.25 -15.11 11.71
C MET A 51 -6.84 -15.47 12.16
N SER A 52 -6.31 -14.73 13.15
CA SER A 52 -4.94 -14.87 13.62
C SER A 52 -4.68 -16.12 14.46
N ASP A 53 -5.73 -16.82 14.92
CA ASP A 53 -5.63 -18.09 15.64
C ASP A 53 -5.61 -19.32 14.70
N ASP A 54 -5.68 -19.11 13.38
CA ASP A 54 -5.60 -20.18 12.41
C ASP A 54 -4.19 -20.81 12.40
N PRO A 55 -4.04 -22.14 12.55
CA PRO A 55 -2.73 -22.80 12.51
C PRO A 55 -1.96 -22.59 11.21
N GLN A 56 -2.65 -22.29 10.11
CA GLN A 56 -2.07 -22.01 8.79
C GLN A 56 -2.12 -20.51 8.46
N PHE A 57 -2.20 -19.63 9.46
CA PHE A 57 -2.42 -18.20 9.27
C PHE A 57 -1.46 -17.56 8.26
N LEU A 58 -0.15 -17.77 8.38
CA LEU A 58 0.83 -17.16 7.44
C LEU A 58 0.60 -17.61 5.99
N GLU A 59 0.34 -18.90 5.77
CA GLU A 59 0.07 -19.46 4.44
C GLU A 59 -1.23 -18.87 3.86
N LYS A 60 -2.27 -18.74 4.68
CA LYS A 60 -3.56 -18.15 4.29
C LYS A 60 -3.44 -16.66 4.00
N VAL A 61 -2.66 -15.91 4.79
CA VAL A 61 -2.41 -14.48 4.59
C VAL A 61 -1.67 -14.23 3.29
N ASN A 62 -0.60 -14.99 3.03
CA ASN A 62 0.15 -14.88 1.78
C ASN A 62 -0.72 -15.25 0.57
N SER A 63 -1.41 -16.39 0.61
CA SER A 63 -2.25 -16.84 -0.52
C SER A 63 -3.46 -15.94 -0.75
N GLY A 64 -4.12 -15.47 0.31
CA GLY A 64 -5.21 -14.51 0.27
C GLY A 64 -4.78 -13.20 -0.38
N TRP A 65 -3.68 -12.60 0.11
CA TRP A 65 -3.11 -11.40 -0.49
C TRP A 65 -2.81 -11.57 -1.98
N TYR A 66 -2.15 -12.66 -2.38
CA TYR A 66 -1.77 -12.85 -3.78
C TYR A 66 -2.99 -13.05 -4.68
N ARG A 67 -3.97 -13.85 -4.23
CA ARG A 67 -5.24 -14.06 -4.93
C ARG A 67 -5.98 -12.73 -5.10
N LEU A 68 -6.19 -12.01 -4.00
CA LEU A 68 -6.86 -10.71 -3.98
C LEU A 68 -6.15 -9.69 -4.87
N SER A 69 -4.83 -9.61 -4.80
CA SER A 69 -4.01 -8.71 -5.62
C SER A 69 -4.13 -9.00 -7.11
N ARG A 70 -4.05 -10.28 -7.49
CA ARG A 70 -4.13 -10.71 -8.88
C ARG A 70 -5.54 -10.52 -9.46
N GLU A 71 -6.57 -11.00 -8.77
CA GLU A 71 -7.98 -10.88 -9.19
C GLU A 71 -8.47 -9.42 -9.13
N GLY A 72 -7.89 -8.67 -8.20
CA GLY A 72 -8.15 -7.26 -7.93
C GLY A 72 -7.62 -6.30 -8.98
N GLY A 73 -6.57 -6.67 -9.70
CA GLY A 73 -5.92 -5.81 -10.68
C GLY A 73 -4.70 -5.05 -10.15
N LEU A 74 -4.05 -5.52 -9.07
CA LEU A 74 -2.79 -4.94 -8.61
C LEU A 74 -1.67 -5.09 -9.67
N PHE A 75 -1.73 -6.16 -10.47
CA PHE A 75 -0.77 -6.52 -11.52
C PHE A 75 -1.41 -6.40 -12.93
N PRO A 76 -1.61 -5.18 -13.47
CA PRO A 76 -2.42 -4.99 -14.68
C PRO A 76 -1.82 -5.63 -15.95
N SER A 77 -0.49 -5.74 -16.05
CA SER A 77 0.21 -6.35 -17.19
C SER A 77 0.41 -7.87 -17.07
N GLY A 78 0.00 -8.48 -15.95
CA GLY A 78 0.28 -9.88 -15.63
C GLY A 78 1.64 -10.12 -14.98
N ASP A 79 2.63 -9.25 -15.22
CA ASP A 79 3.87 -9.21 -14.45
C ASP A 79 3.59 -8.68 -13.04
N PRO A 80 4.11 -9.30 -11.97
CA PRO A 80 3.78 -8.92 -10.59
C PRO A 80 4.58 -7.70 -10.14
N GLU A 81 4.49 -6.62 -10.91
CA GLU A 81 5.03 -5.30 -10.59
C GLU A 81 3.94 -4.36 -10.06
N PHE A 82 4.27 -3.63 -9.00
CA PHE A 82 3.35 -2.74 -8.30
C PHE A 82 4.12 -1.68 -7.51
N LEU A 83 3.38 -0.79 -6.88
CA LEU A 83 3.93 0.27 -6.02
C LEU A 83 3.68 -0.07 -4.56
N LEU A 84 4.70 0.11 -3.73
CA LEU A 84 4.63 -0.06 -2.28
C LEU A 84 4.82 1.30 -1.59
N ALA A 85 3.95 1.61 -0.63
CA ALA A 85 4.11 2.79 0.21
C ALA A 85 5.25 2.57 1.20
N VAL A 86 6.29 3.39 1.14
CA VAL A 86 7.46 3.31 2.02
C VAL A 86 7.66 4.62 2.78
N ASN A 87 7.95 4.52 4.08
CA ASN A 87 8.31 5.68 4.89
C ASN A 87 9.81 5.97 4.70
N CYS A 88 10.10 7.12 4.10
CA CYS A 88 11.47 7.56 3.80
C CYS A 88 12.04 8.46 4.90
N ALA A 89 11.24 8.88 5.88
CA ALA A 89 11.71 9.73 6.97
C ALA A 89 12.75 9.02 7.85
N GLU A 90 13.61 9.81 8.47
CA GLU A 90 14.49 9.32 9.53
C GLU A 90 13.71 9.10 10.84
N PRO A 91 14.24 8.29 11.77
CA PRO A 91 13.69 8.21 13.12
C PRO A 91 13.55 9.61 13.72
N ASP A 92 12.41 9.88 14.36
CA ASP A 92 12.03 11.17 14.97
C ASP A 92 11.63 12.32 14.02
N GLU A 93 11.67 12.10 12.70
CA GLU A 93 11.13 13.06 11.74
C GLU A 93 9.65 12.79 11.40
N PRO A 94 8.89 13.81 10.97
CA PRO A 94 7.55 13.61 10.43
C PRO A 94 7.57 12.59 9.29
N ARG A 95 6.60 11.67 9.27
CA ARG A 95 6.55 10.60 8.27
C ARG A 95 6.49 11.16 6.86
N VAL A 96 7.36 10.64 5.99
CA VAL A 96 7.40 11.01 4.56
C VAL A 96 7.15 9.76 3.75
N TRP A 97 5.90 9.56 3.35
CA TRP A 97 5.51 8.40 2.56
C TRP A 97 5.69 8.66 1.07
N ARG A 98 6.31 7.69 0.38
CA ARG A 98 6.51 7.72 -1.07
C ARG A 98 6.21 6.34 -1.67
N TRP A 99 5.95 6.32 -2.97
CA TRP A 99 5.79 5.07 -3.72
C TRP A 99 7.16 4.54 -4.18
N ALA A 100 7.46 3.30 -3.83
CA ALA A 100 8.56 2.52 -4.38
C ALA A 100 8.00 1.54 -5.42
N ARG A 101 8.63 1.44 -6.60
CA ARG A 101 8.27 0.42 -7.59
C ARG A 101 8.94 -0.90 -7.23
N ILE A 102 8.16 -1.97 -7.19
CA ILE A 102 8.59 -3.29 -6.74
C ILE A 102 8.19 -4.34 -7.77
N SER A 103 8.99 -5.39 -7.93
CA SER A 103 8.61 -6.63 -8.61
C SER A 103 8.60 -7.78 -7.61
N LEU A 104 7.60 -8.65 -7.67
CA LEU A 104 7.57 -9.90 -6.93
C LEU A 104 8.46 -10.94 -7.62
N SER A 105 9.21 -11.73 -6.85
CA SER A 105 9.98 -12.88 -7.35
C SER A 105 9.12 -14.16 -7.32
N ASP A 106 9.62 -15.27 -7.85
CA ASP A 106 8.91 -16.57 -7.80
C ASP A 106 8.79 -17.13 -6.37
N GLN A 107 9.75 -16.78 -5.50
CA GLN A 107 9.75 -17.12 -4.09
C GLN A 107 9.57 -15.82 -3.30
N TRP A 108 8.51 -15.74 -2.51
CA TRP A 108 8.14 -14.55 -1.76
C TRP A 108 7.41 -14.91 -0.48
N ASP A 109 7.47 -14.03 0.51
CA ASP A 109 6.76 -14.15 1.77
C ASP A 109 6.45 -12.75 2.33
N ILE A 110 5.20 -12.30 2.14
CA ILE A 110 4.73 -10.98 2.58
C ILE A 110 4.43 -10.99 4.08
N ALA A 111 3.73 -12.03 4.55
CA ALA A 111 3.19 -12.09 5.90
C ALA A 111 4.21 -12.52 6.95
N GLY A 112 5.18 -13.36 6.60
CA GLY A 112 6.24 -13.84 7.47
C GLY A 112 7.46 -12.92 7.41
N THR A 113 8.43 -13.27 6.58
CA THR A 113 9.71 -12.53 6.44
C THR A 113 9.48 -11.06 6.08
N GLY A 114 8.61 -10.77 5.10
CA GLY A 114 8.27 -9.41 4.70
C GLY A 114 7.78 -8.54 5.85
N ALA A 115 6.78 -9.00 6.61
CA ALA A 115 6.25 -8.27 7.74
C ALA A 115 7.29 -8.15 8.88
N ALA A 116 8.18 -9.12 9.04
CA ALA A 116 9.26 -9.09 10.03
C ALA A 116 10.33 -8.02 9.77
N THR A 117 10.53 -7.61 8.51
CA THR A 117 11.51 -6.56 8.15
C THR A 117 11.14 -5.16 8.64
N GLY A 118 9.87 -4.95 9.04
CA GLY A 118 9.36 -3.62 9.37
C GLY A 118 8.88 -2.81 8.16
N VAL A 119 9.09 -3.31 6.93
CA VAL A 119 8.67 -2.63 5.69
C VAL A 119 7.25 -3.00 5.31
N LEU A 120 6.89 -4.28 5.40
CA LEU A 120 5.55 -4.80 5.08
C LEU A 120 4.70 -5.08 6.32
N GLY A 121 5.16 -4.69 7.51
CA GLY A 121 4.45 -5.01 8.74
C GLY A 121 5.19 -4.59 9.99
N ASN A 122 4.66 -5.04 11.13
CA ASN A 122 5.20 -4.73 12.46
C ASN A 122 5.78 -5.99 13.13
N GLY A 123 6.17 -7.00 12.36
CA GLY A 123 6.57 -8.32 12.84
C GLY A 123 5.96 -9.45 12.00
N SER A 124 6.54 -10.64 12.09
CA SER A 124 6.01 -11.84 11.41
C SER A 124 4.56 -12.09 11.84
N GLY A 125 3.67 -12.27 10.86
CA GLY A 125 2.22 -12.42 11.06
C GLY A 125 1.48 -11.10 11.33
N LEU A 126 2.14 -9.95 11.24
CA LEU A 126 1.54 -8.65 11.51
C LEU A 126 1.67 -7.72 10.28
N PRO A 127 1.08 -8.10 9.12
CA PRO A 127 1.20 -7.30 7.91
C PRO A 127 0.54 -5.93 8.07
N ALA A 128 1.22 -4.90 7.60
CA ALA A 128 0.75 -3.52 7.61
C ALA A 128 1.42 -2.78 6.46
N PHE A 129 0.70 -2.62 5.35
CA PHE A 129 1.22 -1.98 4.14
C PHE A 129 0.09 -1.39 3.30
N VAL A 130 0.49 -0.56 2.34
CA VAL A 130 -0.38 -0.05 1.28
C VAL A 130 0.34 -0.28 -0.04
N MET A 131 -0.34 -0.89 -0.99
CA MET A 131 0.14 -1.15 -2.33
C MET A 131 -0.80 -0.51 -3.35
N LEU A 132 -0.25 -0.14 -4.50
CA LEU A 132 -0.98 0.49 -5.61
C LEU A 132 -0.54 -0.13 -6.94
N SER A 133 -1.47 -0.37 -7.85
CA SER A 133 -1.14 -0.82 -9.21
C SER A 133 -0.36 0.26 -9.97
N LEU A 134 0.43 -0.13 -10.98
CA LEU A 134 1.26 0.83 -11.74
C LEU A 134 0.45 1.91 -12.47
N ASP A 135 -0.78 1.60 -12.85
CA ASP A 135 -1.73 2.54 -13.48
C ASP A 135 -2.51 3.39 -12.46
N GLY A 136 -2.31 3.16 -11.16
CA GLY A 136 -2.97 3.91 -10.07
C GLY A 136 -4.42 3.52 -9.81
N ASN A 137 -4.92 2.43 -10.42
CA ASN A 137 -6.34 2.06 -10.37
C ASN A 137 -6.70 1.04 -9.30
N THR A 138 -5.76 0.36 -8.66
CA THR A 138 -6.05 -0.65 -7.63
C THR A 138 -5.21 -0.41 -6.39
N ILE A 139 -5.86 -0.17 -5.26
CA ILE A 139 -5.23 -0.13 -3.93
C ILE A 139 -5.46 -1.47 -3.25
N VAL A 140 -4.39 -2.06 -2.73
CA VAL A 140 -4.47 -3.19 -1.78
C VAL A 140 -3.84 -2.74 -0.49
N ARG A 141 -4.58 -2.85 0.60
CA ARG A 141 -4.15 -2.40 1.91
C ARG A 141 -4.27 -3.53 2.92
N ALA A 142 -3.23 -3.73 3.72
CA ALA A 142 -3.24 -4.67 4.84
C ALA A 142 -3.28 -3.95 6.19
N GLN A 143 -4.11 -4.46 7.11
CA GLN A 143 -4.00 -4.18 8.54
C GLN A 143 -3.96 -5.48 9.31
N GLN A 144 -3.22 -5.45 10.41
CA GLN A 144 -3.52 -6.30 11.54
C GLN A 144 -4.54 -5.62 12.48
N GLY A 145 -5.70 -6.24 12.67
CA GLY A 145 -6.64 -5.95 13.74
C GLY A 145 -6.33 -6.76 15.00
N GLU A 146 -7.23 -6.71 16.00
CA GLU A 146 -7.02 -7.42 17.28
C GLU A 146 -6.97 -8.94 17.11
N LYS A 147 -7.79 -9.51 16.22
CA LYS A 147 -7.96 -10.96 16.05
C LYS A 147 -7.84 -11.45 14.60
N SER A 148 -7.59 -10.55 13.67
CA SER A 148 -7.53 -10.87 12.25
C SER A 148 -6.59 -9.95 11.50
N THR A 149 -6.04 -10.46 10.40
CA THR A 149 -5.55 -9.61 9.32
C THR A 149 -6.71 -9.28 8.39
N GLU A 150 -6.79 -8.01 7.99
CA GLU A 150 -7.74 -7.51 7.01
C GLU A 150 -6.97 -7.04 5.77
N PHE A 151 -7.40 -7.51 4.60
CA PHE A 151 -7.03 -6.94 3.31
C PHE A 151 -8.22 -6.21 2.71
N VAL A 152 -8.03 -4.94 2.37
CA VAL A 152 -9.03 -4.12 1.69
C VAL A 152 -8.55 -3.82 0.28
N LEU A 153 -9.43 -4.06 -0.69
CA LEU A 153 -9.20 -3.74 -2.08
C LEU A 153 -10.14 -2.62 -2.54
N VAL A 154 -9.56 -1.55 -3.09
CA VAL A 154 -10.31 -0.46 -3.71
C VAL A 154 -9.89 -0.33 -5.16
N ARG A 155 -10.88 -0.23 -6.06
CA ARG A 155 -10.67 0.06 -7.47
C ARG A 155 -11.01 1.51 -7.80
N GLU A 156 -10.33 2.03 -8.81
CA GLU A 156 -10.50 3.37 -9.37
C GLU A 156 -10.64 4.43 -8.27
N PRO A 157 -9.63 4.59 -7.39
CA PRO A 157 -9.77 5.45 -6.21
C PRO A 157 -10.08 6.91 -6.56
N HIS A 158 -9.85 7.33 -7.80
CA HIS A 158 -10.22 8.63 -8.33
C HIS A 158 -11.73 8.83 -8.56
N HIS A 159 -12.49 7.75 -8.74
CA HIS A 159 -13.95 7.74 -8.80
C HIS A 159 -14.61 7.60 -7.43
N VAL A 160 -13.87 7.11 -6.43
CA VAL A 160 -14.38 6.93 -5.07
C VAL A 160 -14.45 8.27 -4.34
N GLN A 161 -15.68 8.73 -4.06
CA GLN A 161 -15.94 10.05 -3.46
C GLN A 161 -15.25 10.23 -2.10
N PHE A 162 -15.12 9.16 -1.32
CA PHE A 162 -14.42 9.17 -0.03
C PHE A 162 -13.00 9.72 -0.15
N PHE A 163 -12.18 9.18 -1.08
CA PHE A 163 -10.81 9.66 -1.23
C PHE A 163 -10.74 11.09 -1.74
N ARG A 164 -11.64 11.51 -2.64
CA ARG A 164 -11.68 12.89 -3.13
C ARG A 164 -11.99 13.88 -2.01
N GLN A 165 -12.98 13.56 -1.16
CA GLN A 165 -13.33 14.41 -0.02
C GLN A 165 -12.23 14.44 1.03
N LEU A 166 -11.67 13.27 1.36
CA LEU A 166 -10.59 13.16 2.32
C LEU A 166 -9.33 13.90 1.84
N ALA A 167 -9.01 13.86 0.54
CA ALA A 167 -7.91 14.63 -0.03
C ALA A 167 -8.05 16.15 0.21
N VAL A 168 -9.25 16.69 -0.02
CA VAL A 168 -9.54 18.11 0.22
C VAL A 168 -9.42 18.45 1.71
N GLN A 169 -9.87 17.58 2.61
CA GLN A 169 -9.74 17.77 4.05
C GLN A 169 -8.28 17.69 4.51
N MET A 170 -7.58 16.65 4.08
CA MET A 170 -6.19 16.36 4.43
C MET A 170 -5.24 17.47 3.98
N SER A 171 -5.52 18.12 2.84
CA SER A 171 -4.77 19.31 2.38
C SER A 171 -4.84 20.50 3.35
N ARG A 172 -5.85 20.54 4.23
CA ARG A 172 -6.06 21.58 5.24
C ARG A 172 -5.55 21.17 6.62
N TRP A 173 -5.14 19.93 6.81
CA TRP A 173 -4.61 19.49 8.11
C TRP A 173 -3.24 20.12 8.38
N PRO A 174 -2.98 20.56 9.62
CA PRO A 174 -1.69 21.16 10.00
C PRO A 174 -0.51 20.20 9.77
N ASP A 175 -0.71 18.90 10.03
CA ASP A 175 0.36 17.90 10.02
C ASP A 175 0.61 17.27 8.64
N THR A 176 -0.18 17.65 7.63
CA THR A 176 0.06 17.16 6.26
C THR A 176 1.26 17.88 5.66
N THR A 177 2.27 17.12 5.27
CA THR A 177 3.50 17.67 4.67
C THR A 177 3.22 18.36 3.33
N GLU A 178 4.01 19.38 2.99
CA GLU A 178 3.88 20.09 1.70
C GLU A 178 4.05 19.16 0.49
N LEU A 179 4.92 18.15 0.60
CA LEU A 179 5.06 17.10 -0.41
C LEU A 179 3.73 16.38 -0.66
N THR A 180 3.03 16.03 0.42
CA THR A 180 1.75 15.34 0.35
C THR A 180 0.64 16.24 -0.17
N LYS A 181 0.58 17.51 0.26
CA LYS A 181 -0.38 18.49 -0.27
C LYS A 181 -0.22 18.68 -1.78
N ALA A 182 1.02 18.85 -2.25
CA ALA A 182 1.30 19.00 -3.67
C ALA A 182 0.93 17.73 -4.47
N ALA A 183 1.13 16.54 -3.90
CA ALA A 183 0.71 15.28 -4.51
C ALA A 183 -0.83 15.14 -4.57
N ILE A 184 -1.53 15.56 -3.51
CA ILE A 184 -3.00 15.61 -3.49
C ILE A 184 -3.50 16.53 -4.62
N GLU A 185 -2.95 17.73 -4.75
CA GLU A 185 -3.35 18.70 -5.77
C GLU A 185 -3.21 18.09 -7.18
N ARG A 186 -2.03 17.53 -7.50
CA ARG A 186 -1.79 16.88 -8.79
C ARG A 186 -2.77 15.75 -9.07
N TRP A 187 -3.02 14.90 -8.08
CA TRP A 187 -3.94 13.77 -8.22
C TRP A 187 -5.38 14.22 -8.45
N LEU A 188 -5.86 15.24 -7.74
CA LEU A 188 -7.20 15.80 -7.93
C LEU A 188 -7.36 16.48 -9.31
N THR A 189 -6.32 17.16 -9.81
CA THR A 189 -6.35 17.78 -11.15
C THR A 189 -6.34 16.73 -12.26
N ALA A 190 -5.51 15.70 -12.14
CA ALA A 190 -5.40 14.64 -13.16
C ALA A 190 -6.67 13.82 -13.36
N THR A 191 -7.59 13.87 -12.40
CA THR A 191 -8.84 13.10 -12.37
C THR A 191 -10.06 13.97 -12.66
N ALA A 192 -9.84 15.21 -13.08
CA ALA A 192 -10.86 16.15 -13.54
C ALA A 192 -10.86 16.30 -15.09
N GLU A 193 -9.85 15.73 -15.77
CA GLU A 193 -9.74 15.59 -17.23
C GLU A 193 -10.38 14.28 -17.69
#